data_AF-G5SU46-F1
#
_entry.id   AF-G5SU46-F1
#
_cell.length_a   1.000
_cell.length_b   1.000
_cell.length_c   1.000
_cell.angle_alpha   90.00
_cell.angle_beta   90.00
_cell.angle_gamma   90.00
#
_symmetry.space_group_name_H-M   'P 1'
#
loop_
_entity.id
_entity.type
_entity.pdbx_description
1 polymer ?
#
loop_
_entity_poly.entity_id
_entity_poly.type
_entity_poly.pdbx_seq_one_letter_code
_entity_poly.pdbx_strand_id
1 'polypeptide(L)' 'MVKECVMEVSGKALHIRTIKLCRLTAVVSPCTCTELDVAVRLSPVEDGLEVRARVADGEQVYMEYKGLMTVV' A
#
# COMPACT_ATOMS: atom_id res chain seq x y z
N MET A 1 0.01 -0.77 -7.45
CA MET A 1 -0.13 0.56 -6.80
C MET A 1 0.55 0.64 -5.44
N VAL A 2 0.14 -0.14 -4.42
CA VAL A 2 0.70 0.00 -3.05
C VAL A 2 2.23 -0.18 -3.02
N LYS A 3 2.77 -1.14 -3.77
CA LYS A 3 4.21 -1.37 -3.85
C LYS A 3 4.95 -0.15 -4.39
N GLU A 4 4.45 0.44 -5.45
CA GLU A 4 5.02 1.60 -6.12
C GLU A 4 5.01 2.83 -5.20
N CYS A 5 3.90 3.09 -4.51
CA CYS A 5 3.84 4.15 -3.49
C CYS A 5 4.82 3.91 -2.33
N VAL A 6 4.99 2.67 -1.90
CA VAL A 6 5.95 2.32 -0.84
C VAL A 6 7.39 2.54 -1.32
N MET A 7 7.71 2.15 -2.56
CA MET A 7 9.02 2.38 -3.16
C MET A 7 9.33 3.88 -3.27
N GLU A 8 8.36 4.68 -3.71
CA GLU A 8 8.48 6.14 -3.79
C GLU A 8 8.74 6.75 -2.40
N VAL A 9 7.90 6.43 -1.40
CA VAL A 9 8.02 6.98 -0.05
C VAL A 9 9.29 6.53 0.67
N SER A 10 9.74 5.29 0.43
CA SER A 10 10.92 4.74 1.09
C SER A 10 12.24 5.04 0.38
N GLY A 11 12.20 5.45 -0.90
CA GLY A 11 13.38 5.61 -1.74
C GLY A 11 14.12 4.29 -2.03
N LYS A 12 13.46 3.14 -1.87
CA LYS A 12 14.07 1.81 -2.00
C LYS A 12 13.45 1.02 -3.14
N ALA A 13 14.29 0.31 -3.88
CA ALA A 13 13.85 -0.79 -4.72
C ALA A 13 13.41 -1.95 -3.81
N LEU A 14 12.17 -2.41 -3.96
CA LEU A 14 11.58 -3.41 -3.08
C LEU A 14 10.91 -4.54 -3.86
N HIS A 15 10.90 -5.74 -3.29
CA HIS A 15 10.06 -6.86 -3.69
C HIS A 15 9.04 -7.18 -2.59
N ILE A 16 7.84 -7.57 -2.99
CA ILE A 16 6.86 -8.10 -2.04
C ILE A 16 7.33 -9.49 -1.64
N ARG A 17 7.70 -9.68 -0.38
CA ARG A 17 8.06 -10.98 0.18
C ARG A 17 6.82 -11.74 0.63
N THR A 18 5.92 -11.08 1.34
CA THR A 18 4.72 -11.73 1.88
C THR A 18 3.58 -10.73 2.00
N ILE A 19 2.37 -11.18 1.67
CA ILE A 19 1.14 -10.44 1.90
C ILE A 19 0.42 -11.13 3.06
N LYS A 20 0.29 -10.42 4.20
CA LYS A 20 -0.46 -10.90 5.38
C LYS A 20 -1.94 -10.53 5.29
N LEU A 21 -2.25 -9.39 4.65
CA LEU A 21 -3.60 -8.91 4.42
C LEU A 21 -3.62 -8.14 3.10
N CYS A 22 -4.60 -8.44 2.25
CA CYS A 22 -4.95 -7.64 1.10
C CYS A 22 -6.46 -7.75 0.91
N ARG A 23 -7.20 -6.80 1.49
CA ARG A 23 -8.66 -6.76 1.40
C ARG A 23 -9.05 -5.67 0.43
N LEU A 24 -9.79 -6.06 -0.60
CA LEU A 24 -10.46 -5.16 -1.53
C LEU A 24 -11.93 -5.10 -1.08
N THR A 25 -12.37 -3.91 -0.67
CA THR A 25 -13.67 -3.73 0.00
C THR A 25 -14.72 -3.07 -0.89
N ALA A 26 -14.29 -2.36 -1.92
CA ALA A 26 -15.15 -1.68 -2.88
C ALA A 26 -14.42 -1.47 -4.21
N VAL A 27 -15.17 -1.09 -5.24
CA VAL A 27 -14.65 -0.70 -6.55
C VAL A 27 -14.82 0.80 -6.70
N VAL A 28 -13.78 1.46 -7.20
CA VAL A 28 -13.79 2.88 -7.53
C VAL A 28 -13.60 3.06 -9.03
N SER A 29 -14.29 4.05 -9.60
CA SER A 29 -14.16 4.44 -11.00
C SER A 29 -13.60 5.86 -11.11
N PRO A 30 -12.72 6.15 -12.08
CA PRO A 30 -12.29 7.51 -12.39
C PRO A 30 -13.45 8.45 -12.72
N CYS A 31 -14.60 7.93 -13.16
CA CYS A 31 -15.79 8.73 -13.42
C CYS A 31 -16.45 9.27 -12.14
N THR A 32 -16.25 8.59 -11.00
CA THR A 32 -16.88 8.93 -9.72
C THR A 32 -15.89 9.50 -8.71
N CYS A 33 -14.61 9.14 -8.83
CA CYS A 33 -13.54 9.60 -7.96
C CYS A 33 -12.23 9.63 -8.76
N THR A 34 -11.67 10.82 -8.93
CA THR A 34 -10.47 11.04 -9.75
C THR A 34 -9.17 10.95 -8.95
N GLU A 35 -9.23 11.05 -7.63
CA GLU A 35 -8.08 11.07 -6.73
C GLU A 35 -8.31 10.18 -5.52
N LEU A 36 -7.30 9.42 -5.12
CA LEU A 36 -7.36 8.52 -3.97
C LEU A 36 -6.26 8.86 -2.97
N ASP A 37 -6.64 8.83 -1.70
CA ASP A 37 -5.70 8.91 -0.59
C ASP A 37 -5.04 7.55 -0.38
N VAL A 38 -3.72 7.51 -0.54
CA VAL A 38 -2.89 6.33 -0.26
C VAL A 38 -2.06 6.58 0.99
N ALA A 39 -2.57 6.15 2.14
CA ALA A 39 -1.84 6.25 3.40
C ALA A 39 -0.93 5.03 3.55
N VAL A 40 0.37 5.25 3.70
CA VAL A 40 1.39 4.20 3.90
C VAL A 40 2.06 4.38 5.25
N ARG A 41 2.19 3.28 6.01
CA ARG A 41 3.01 3.20 7.22
C ARG A 41 4.08 2.15 7.02
N LEU A 42 5.32 2.55 7.29
CA LEU A 42 6.51 1.73 7.11
C LEU A 42 7.17 1.50 8.46
N SER A 43 7.60 0.28 8.72
CA SER A 43 8.39 -0.07 9.88
C SER A 43 9.59 -0.91 9.45
N PRO A 44 10.82 -0.54 9.81
CA PRO A 44 12.00 -1.30 9.41
C PRO A 44 11.96 -2.71 10.04
N VAL A 45 12.44 -3.68 9.27
CA VAL A 45 12.76 -5.04 9.71
C VAL A 45 14.13 -5.41 9.14
N GLU A 46 14.72 -6.53 9.60
CA GLU A 46 16.08 -6.96 9.25
C GLU A 46 16.39 -6.84 7.74
N ASP A 47 15.54 -7.43 6.89
CA ASP A 47 15.76 -7.46 5.43
C ASP A 47 14.85 -6.51 4.62
N GLY A 48 14.22 -5.53 5.26
CA GLY A 48 13.30 -4.64 4.55
C GLY A 48 12.31 -3.88 5.41
N LEU A 49 11.03 -3.94 5.04
CA LEU A 49 9.96 -3.15 5.64
C LEU A 49 8.71 -4.01 5.94
N GLU A 50 8.17 -3.90 7.16
CA GLU A 50 6.74 -4.14 7.37
C GLU A 50 5.96 -2.93 6.81
N VAL A 51 5.00 -3.24 5.94
CA VAL A 51 4.20 -2.24 5.24
C VAL A 51 2.75 -2.41 5.66
N ARG A 52 2.12 -1.30 6.02
CA ARG A 52 0.65 -1.18 6.12
C ARG A 52 0.20 -0.06 5.19
N ALA A 53 -0.82 -0.30 4.39
CA ALA A 53 -1.38 0.72 3.52
C ALA A 53 -2.90 0.70 3.52
N ARG A 54 -3.49 1.87 3.31
CA ARG A 54 -4.93 2.07 3.15
C ARG A 54 -5.17 2.96 1.93
N VAL A 55 -6.13 2.56 1.10
CA VAL A 55 -6.58 3.33 -0.07
C VAL A 55 -8.03 3.74 0.16
N ALA A 56 -8.32 5.04 0.06
CA ALA A 56 -9.63 5.61 0.35
C ALA A 56 -9.90 6.91 -0.44
N ASP A 57 -11.14 7.40 -0.43
CA ASP A 57 -11.54 8.71 -0.99
C ASP A 57 -12.22 9.64 0.04
N GLY A 58 -11.70 9.66 1.27
CA GLY A 58 -12.30 10.40 2.39
C GLY A 58 -13.56 9.75 2.99
N GLU A 59 -14.43 9.17 2.16
CA GLU A 59 -15.70 8.55 2.58
C GLU A 59 -15.60 7.02 2.66
N GLN A 60 -14.97 6.38 1.67
CA GLN A 60 -14.93 4.92 1.56
C GLN A 60 -13.50 4.38 1.58
N VAL A 61 -13.33 3.20 2.18
CA VAL A 61 -12.10 2.40 2.03
C VAL A 61 -12.29 1.44 0.87
N TYR A 62 -11.32 1.45 -0.05
CA TYR A 62 -11.27 0.52 -1.19
C TYR A 62 -10.31 -0.63 -0.97
N MET A 63 -9.21 -0.36 -0.25
CA MET A 63 -8.19 -1.37 0.01
C MET A 63 -7.55 -1.20 1.38
N GLU A 64 -7.34 -2.32 2.06
CA GLU A 64 -6.43 -2.44 3.19
C GLU A 64 -5.33 -3.47 2.88
N TYR A 65 -4.08 -3.08 3.15
CA TYR A 65 -2.91 -3.92 2.90
C TYR A 65 -2.03 -4.03 4.14
N LYS A 66 -1.54 -5.24 4.40
CA LYS A 66 -0.44 -5.52 5.33
C LYS A 66 0.49 -6.55 4.71
N GLY A 67 1.78 -6.29 4.72
CA GLY A 67 2.76 -7.22 4.18
C GLY A 67 4.18 -6.91 4.60
N LEU A 68 5.09 -7.76 4.12
CA LEU A 68 6.53 -7.58 4.23
C LEU A 68 7.10 -7.36 2.83
N MET A 69 7.95 -6.36 2.69
CA MET A 69 8.71 -6.11 1.47
C MET A 69 10.21 -6.14 1.80
N THR A 70 11.01 -6.69 0.91
CA THR A 70 12.47 -6.77 1.06
C THR A 70 13.18 -5.93 0.01
N VAL A 71 14.37 -5.43 0.35
CA VAL A 71 15.21 -4.69 -0.60
C VAL A 71 15.74 -5.65 -1.68
N VAL A 72 15.88 -5.15 -2.90
CA VAL A 72 16.53 -5.88 -4.01
C VAL A 72 18.03 -5.94 -3.82
#